data_AF-A0AAV6NLW8-F1
#
_entry.id   AF-A0AAV6NLW8-F1
#
_cell.length_a   1.000
_cell.length_b   1.000
_cell.length_c   1.000
_cell.angle_alpha   90.00
_cell.angle_beta   90.00
_cell.angle_gamma   90.00
#
_symmetry.space_group_name_H-M   'P 1'
#
loop_
_entity.id
_entity.type
_entity.pdbx_description
1 polymer ?
#
loop_
_entity_poly.entity_id
_entity_poly.type
_entity_poly.pdbx_seq_one_letter_code
_entity_poly.pdbx_strand_id
1 'polypeptide(L)'
;MTFKLDLFLITLAVILSPVLSDLIFTKVDRRIDLTSQIVRISSTIRVENEGTDVVSEVLLIFPVEQAKYLSHIQATSNEGKGKAKGSAINFPVNVVYPKEMPPTLKFYSVSLPKGLNKGDSLTFDVFAVFTHLLSPFPETITQADVQFVLFLDTAYILSPYTVKVQSLSVKLPEARIEFYTKLENTKIHGSEIKYGPYENAPPYSFALIRFHFENNQPFPVAQELVREIEVSHWGSVQITEHYNLVNGGAQNKGGFSRFDYQARPFARGASAFSKLVAKLPPRTHSVYYRDEIGNISTSHLWGNLRKTDLEIEPRYPMFGGWRTSFTIGYSLPLQDFLFQDQGKRFLNISFGSPINEVVVDRLIVRVVLPEGSSDFSVSVPFSHKQWHEKKISHLDIDGRPVVVLEKENVVPEHNQHFQVYYKFNSISMLREPIMLIFGFFVLFVSCIIYMHSDMSISKSSPSYLAKLQWDEVQTVIQQVQNIINRCLTIHDKLDASLRDLSRTGDVQACKAARKAADASLKELSKELKSLLSFLQSAQQATQILPKVEELVAKERDLQERLVVKHMTVVDCYEKKFGGREIENRVASQQQRITTLRQEVDDLLEFIDEI
;
A
#
# COMPACT_ATOMS: atom_id res chain seq x y z
N MET A 1 -29.96 -33.17 -23.44
CA MET A 1 -29.79 -34.14 -24.55
C MET A 1 -28.32 -34.30 -24.93
N THR A 2 -27.53 -33.22 -24.90
CA THR A 2 -26.04 -33.20 -24.95
C THR A 2 -25.37 -34.13 -23.93
N PHE A 3 -25.74 -34.08 -22.65
CA PHE A 3 -25.16 -34.92 -21.58
C PHE A 3 -25.16 -36.44 -21.80
N LYS A 4 -26.18 -37.01 -22.47
CA LYS A 4 -26.21 -38.46 -22.75
C LYS A 4 -25.22 -38.84 -23.85
N LEU A 5 -24.94 -37.92 -24.77
CA LEU A 5 -23.97 -38.11 -25.86
C LEU A 5 -22.55 -38.02 -25.30
N ASP A 6 -22.26 -37.03 -24.45
CA ASP A 6 -20.93 -36.83 -23.85
C ASP A 6 -20.55 -37.99 -22.93
N LEU A 7 -21.50 -38.50 -22.13
CA LEU A 7 -21.28 -39.67 -21.28
C LEU A 7 -21.01 -40.94 -22.11
N PHE A 8 -21.75 -41.13 -23.21
CA PHE A 8 -21.53 -42.25 -24.14
C PHE A 8 -20.15 -42.18 -24.80
N LEU A 9 -19.71 -40.98 -25.21
CA LEU A 9 -18.40 -40.74 -25.79
C LEU A 9 -17.25 -40.97 -24.79
N ILE A 10 -17.44 -40.58 -23.52
CA ILE A 10 -16.46 -40.88 -22.45
C ILE A 10 -16.37 -42.40 -22.25
N THR A 11 -17.50 -43.10 -22.10
CA THR A 11 -17.48 -44.56 -21.94
C THR A 11 -16.86 -45.29 -23.13
N LEU A 12 -17.11 -44.82 -24.36
CA LEU A 12 -16.55 -45.41 -25.57
C LEU A 12 -15.03 -45.16 -25.69
N ALA A 13 -14.57 -43.96 -25.35
CA ALA A 13 -13.15 -43.60 -25.34
C ALA A 13 -12.35 -44.40 -24.31
N VAL A 14 -12.94 -44.62 -23.14
CA VAL A 14 -12.39 -45.44 -22.06
C VAL A 14 -12.19 -46.90 -22.50
N ILE A 15 -13.14 -47.47 -23.26
CA ILE A 15 -13.07 -48.86 -23.75
C ILE A 15 -12.00 -49.04 -24.84
N LEU A 16 -11.72 -48.00 -25.65
CA LEU A 16 -10.78 -48.07 -26.78
C LEU A 16 -9.33 -47.72 -26.40
N SER A 17 -9.04 -47.45 -25.13
CA SER A 17 -7.75 -46.95 -24.67
C SER A 17 -6.73 -48.07 -24.41
N PRO A 18 -5.52 -48.02 -24.99
CA PRO A 18 -4.47 -49.01 -24.73
C PRO A 18 -3.95 -48.94 -23.28
N VAL A 19 -3.53 -50.10 -22.75
CA VAL A 19 -2.85 -50.20 -21.45
C VAL A 19 -1.42 -49.69 -21.62
N LEU A 20 -1.05 -48.66 -20.85
CA LEU A 20 0.16 -47.88 -21.10
C LEU A 20 1.42 -48.38 -20.36
N SER A 21 1.32 -49.33 -19.41
CA SER A 21 2.47 -49.72 -18.57
C SER A 21 2.21 -50.92 -17.63
N ASP A 22 3.28 -51.58 -17.19
CA ASP A 22 3.33 -52.64 -16.16
C ASP A 22 3.22 -52.14 -14.70
N LEU A 23 2.96 -50.85 -14.49
CA LEU A 23 2.69 -50.33 -13.14
C LEU A 23 1.33 -50.79 -12.63
N ILE A 24 1.27 -51.12 -11.34
CA ILE A 24 0.02 -51.50 -10.67
C ILE A 24 -0.24 -50.60 -9.47
N PHE A 25 -1.49 -50.15 -9.35
CA PHE A 25 -1.97 -49.44 -8.17
C PHE A 25 -2.43 -50.48 -7.14
N THR A 26 -1.56 -50.77 -6.18
CA THR A 26 -1.82 -51.77 -5.12
C THR A 26 -2.94 -51.34 -4.19
N LYS A 27 -2.98 -50.05 -3.84
CA LYS A 27 -4.02 -49.45 -3.00
C LYS A 27 -4.29 -48.02 -3.42
N VAL A 28 -5.56 -47.67 -3.57
CA VAL A 28 -6.02 -46.30 -3.82
C VAL A 28 -7.10 -45.93 -2.81
N ASP A 29 -6.82 -44.94 -1.98
CA ASP A 29 -7.82 -44.36 -1.07
C ASP A 29 -8.16 -42.95 -1.57
N ARG A 30 -9.34 -42.79 -2.16
CA ARG A 30 -9.83 -41.52 -2.70
C ARG A 30 -10.80 -40.87 -1.71
N ARG A 31 -10.62 -39.60 -1.43
CA ARG A 31 -11.51 -38.79 -0.60
C ARG A 31 -11.96 -37.55 -1.36
N ILE A 32 -13.27 -37.36 -1.45
CA ILE A 32 -13.89 -36.20 -2.07
C ILE A 32 -14.54 -35.36 -0.97
N ASP A 33 -14.13 -34.11 -0.82
CA ASP A 33 -14.73 -33.15 0.09
C ASP A 33 -15.63 -32.19 -0.70
N LEU A 34 -16.94 -32.24 -0.40
CA LEU A 34 -18.00 -31.41 -1.01
C LEU A 34 -18.59 -30.43 0.00
N THR A 35 -17.90 -30.17 1.11
CA THR A 35 -18.40 -29.32 2.20
C THR A 35 -18.49 -27.84 1.84
N SER A 36 -17.77 -27.35 0.83
CA SER A 36 -17.89 -25.99 0.30
C SER A 36 -18.25 -26.01 -1.20
N GLN A 37 -18.30 -24.83 -1.83
CA GLN A 37 -18.48 -24.75 -3.29
C GLN A 37 -17.28 -25.32 -4.08
N ILE A 38 -16.12 -25.46 -3.43
CA ILE A 38 -14.87 -25.93 -4.02
C ILE A 38 -14.74 -27.43 -3.78
N VAL A 39 -14.68 -28.22 -4.85
CA VAL A 39 -14.54 -29.68 -4.75
C VAL A 39 -13.08 -30.03 -4.60
N ARG A 40 -12.73 -30.66 -3.47
CA ARG A 40 -11.35 -31.08 -3.17
C ARG A 40 -11.26 -32.58 -3.18
N ILE A 41 -10.36 -33.12 -3.99
CA ILE A 41 -10.15 -34.57 -4.15
C ILE A 41 -8.73 -34.90 -3.70
N SER A 42 -8.62 -35.69 -2.63
CA SER A 42 -7.36 -36.24 -2.13
C SER A 42 -7.31 -37.73 -2.47
N SER A 43 -6.29 -38.18 -3.19
CA SER A 43 -6.10 -39.60 -3.52
C SER A 43 -4.75 -40.07 -3.01
N THR A 44 -4.75 -40.97 -2.03
CA THR A 44 -3.53 -41.65 -1.58
C THR A 44 -3.32 -42.89 -2.43
N ILE A 45 -2.26 -42.88 -3.25
CA ILE A 45 -1.99 -43.92 -4.25
C ILE A 45 -0.71 -44.65 -3.84
N ARG A 46 -0.79 -45.98 -3.71
CA ARG A 46 0.37 -46.86 -3.57
C ARG A 46 0.64 -47.58 -4.88
N VAL A 47 1.69 -47.16 -5.57
CA VAL A 47 2.13 -47.71 -6.86
C VAL A 47 3.24 -48.75 -6.64
N GLU A 48 3.20 -49.83 -7.42
CA GLU A 48 4.21 -50.89 -7.47
C GLU A 48 4.61 -51.12 -8.94
N ASN A 49 5.90 -51.32 -9.20
CA ASN A 49 6.38 -51.65 -10.54
C ASN A 49 6.56 -53.16 -10.69
N GLU A 50 5.71 -53.83 -11.46
CA GLU A 50 5.87 -55.26 -11.77
C GLU A 50 6.68 -55.50 -13.07
N GLY A 51 6.93 -54.43 -13.84
CA GLY A 51 7.69 -54.46 -15.10
C GLY A 51 9.20 -54.66 -14.91
N THR A 52 9.90 -54.93 -16.01
CA THR A 52 11.37 -55.08 -16.01
C THR A 52 12.11 -53.75 -16.01
N ASP A 53 11.50 -52.72 -16.58
CA ASP A 53 12.12 -51.42 -16.78
C ASP A 53 11.90 -50.49 -15.57
N VAL A 54 12.86 -49.62 -15.31
CA VAL A 54 12.75 -48.62 -14.24
C VAL A 54 11.78 -47.53 -14.68
N VAL A 55 10.74 -47.29 -13.87
CA VAL A 55 9.73 -46.27 -14.18
C VAL A 55 9.94 -45.03 -13.34
N SER A 56 10.11 -43.88 -14.00
CA SER A 56 10.31 -42.58 -13.36
C SER A 56 9.06 -41.69 -13.36
N GLU A 57 7.99 -42.11 -14.03
CA GLU A 57 6.78 -41.29 -14.23
C GLU A 57 5.50 -42.09 -14.00
N VAL A 58 4.51 -41.45 -13.37
CA VAL A 58 3.17 -42.02 -13.14
C VAL A 58 2.11 -41.11 -13.78
N LEU A 59 1.21 -41.69 -14.58
CA LEU A 59 0.17 -40.95 -15.28
C LEU A 59 -1.13 -40.88 -14.46
N LEU A 60 -1.68 -39.67 -14.36
CA LEU A 60 -2.99 -39.38 -13.81
C LEU A 60 -3.92 -38.90 -14.93
N ILE A 61 -5.20 -39.28 -14.86
CA ILE A 61 -6.17 -39.02 -15.92
C ILE A 61 -7.38 -38.30 -15.34
N PHE A 62 -7.82 -37.27 -16.03
CA PHE A 62 -9.11 -36.64 -15.80
C PHE A 62 -9.90 -36.53 -17.13
N PRO A 63 -11.22 -36.79 -17.12
CA PRO A 63 -12.08 -36.45 -18.25
C PRO A 63 -11.95 -34.98 -18.61
N VAL A 64 -11.96 -34.64 -19.90
CA VAL A 64 -11.80 -33.24 -20.38
C VAL A 64 -12.81 -32.29 -19.76
N GLU A 65 -14.06 -32.74 -19.59
CA GLU A 65 -15.13 -31.96 -18.95
C GLU A 65 -14.79 -31.59 -17.50
N GLN A 66 -14.21 -32.52 -16.72
CA GLN A 66 -13.75 -32.22 -15.36
C GLN A 66 -12.46 -31.42 -15.37
N ALA A 67 -11.54 -31.73 -16.29
CA ALA A 67 -10.24 -31.08 -16.38
C ALA A 67 -10.31 -29.61 -16.83
N LYS A 68 -11.42 -29.18 -17.45
CA LYS A 68 -11.72 -27.76 -17.71
C LYS A 68 -11.84 -26.95 -16.41
N TYR A 69 -12.37 -27.58 -15.38
CA TYR A 69 -12.66 -26.98 -14.07
C TYR A 69 -11.55 -27.22 -13.04
N LEU A 70 -10.50 -27.97 -13.40
CA LEU A 70 -9.34 -28.20 -12.55
C LEU A 70 -8.58 -26.88 -12.36
N SER A 71 -8.47 -26.44 -11.11
CA SER A 71 -7.77 -25.22 -10.74
C SER A 71 -6.35 -25.51 -10.27
N HIS A 72 -6.20 -26.51 -9.39
CA HIS A 72 -4.93 -26.85 -8.75
C HIS A 72 -4.74 -28.37 -8.73
N ILE A 73 -3.52 -28.82 -9.02
CA ILE A 73 -3.10 -30.21 -8.88
C ILE A 73 -1.71 -30.25 -8.27
N GLN A 74 -1.53 -31.09 -7.26
CA GLN A 74 -0.27 -31.28 -6.55
C GLN A 74 -0.10 -32.75 -6.22
N ALA A 75 1.11 -33.28 -6.39
CA ALA A 75 1.49 -34.60 -5.92
C ALA A 75 2.55 -34.45 -4.83
N THR A 76 2.36 -35.13 -3.71
CA THR A 76 3.26 -35.06 -2.54
C THR A 76 3.59 -36.43 -2.00
N SER A 77 4.79 -36.62 -1.47
CA SER A 77 5.11 -37.77 -0.63
C SER A 77 5.30 -37.35 0.82
N ASN A 78 4.67 -38.11 1.72
CA ASN A 78 4.82 -37.97 3.16
C ASN A 78 5.74 -39.10 3.66
N GLU A 79 7.05 -38.86 3.70
CA GLU A 79 7.98 -39.77 4.38
C GLU A 79 7.95 -39.50 5.90
N GLY A 80 7.24 -40.36 6.65
CA GLY A 80 7.28 -40.38 8.11
C GLY A 80 6.02 -40.94 8.78
N LYS A 81 6.17 -41.77 9.81
CA LYS A 81 5.07 -42.21 10.70
C LYS A 81 5.07 -41.37 12.00
N GLY A 82 3.92 -40.80 12.37
CA GLY A 82 3.71 -40.14 13.68
C GLY A 82 3.95 -38.62 13.70
N LYS A 83 4.26 -38.08 14.89
CA LYS A 83 4.42 -36.62 15.16
C LYS A 83 5.68 -35.97 14.54
N ALA A 84 6.50 -36.74 13.83
CA ALA A 84 7.65 -36.27 13.07
C ALA A 84 7.37 -36.41 11.56
N LYS A 85 6.35 -35.70 11.05
CA LYS A 85 6.20 -35.54 9.59
C LYS A 85 7.37 -34.68 9.11
N GLY A 86 8.28 -35.25 8.33
CA GLY A 86 9.24 -34.47 7.54
C GLY A 86 8.51 -33.52 6.59
N SER A 87 9.22 -32.54 6.04
CA SER A 87 8.66 -31.66 5.00
C SER A 87 8.13 -32.51 3.85
N ALA A 88 6.86 -32.33 3.47
CA ALA A 88 6.28 -33.04 2.32
C ALA A 88 7.10 -32.71 1.06
N ILE A 89 7.48 -33.75 0.30
CA ILE A 89 8.24 -33.58 -0.94
C ILE A 89 7.24 -33.42 -2.08
N ASN A 90 7.29 -32.29 -2.79
CA ASN A 90 6.45 -32.03 -3.96
C ASN A 90 7.02 -32.73 -5.18
N PHE A 91 6.19 -33.51 -5.88
CA PHE A 91 6.53 -34.11 -7.15
C PHE A 91 6.10 -33.18 -8.30
N PRO A 92 6.97 -32.94 -9.31
CA PRO A 92 6.58 -32.18 -10.49
C PRO A 92 5.41 -32.85 -11.21
N VAL A 93 4.40 -32.05 -11.57
CA VAL A 93 3.23 -32.50 -12.34
C VAL A 93 3.17 -31.73 -13.66
N ASN A 94 3.26 -32.45 -14.77
CA ASN A 94 3.26 -31.86 -16.11
C ASN A 94 2.09 -32.40 -16.94
N VAL A 95 1.50 -31.57 -17.80
CA VAL A 95 0.48 -32.03 -18.75
C VAL A 95 1.18 -32.78 -19.88
N VAL A 96 0.69 -33.99 -20.19
CA VAL A 96 1.26 -34.86 -21.24
C VAL A 96 0.18 -35.18 -22.27
N TYR A 97 0.60 -35.36 -23.52
CA TYR A 97 -0.25 -35.81 -24.62
C TYR A 97 0.32 -37.11 -25.19
N PRO A 98 -0.04 -38.28 -24.62
CA PRO A 98 0.42 -39.55 -25.14
C PRO A 98 -0.10 -39.76 -26.57
N LYS A 99 0.74 -40.36 -27.43
CA LYS A 99 0.33 -40.74 -28.80
C LYS A 99 -0.74 -41.84 -28.70
N GLU A 100 -1.71 -41.82 -29.61
CA GLU A 100 -2.78 -42.84 -29.73
C GLU A 100 -3.87 -42.85 -28.63
N MET A 101 -3.95 -41.81 -27.79
CA MET A 101 -5.00 -41.70 -26.76
C MET A 101 -6.20 -40.84 -27.21
N PRO A 102 -7.43 -41.16 -26.78
CA PRO A 102 -8.61 -40.41 -27.17
C PRO A 102 -8.55 -38.95 -26.64
N PRO A 103 -8.99 -37.97 -27.45
CA PRO A 103 -8.93 -36.56 -27.09
C PRO A 103 -9.90 -36.17 -25.95
N THR A 104 -10.71 -37.11 -25.45
CA THR A 104 -11.68 -36.91 -24.36
C THR A 104 -11.05 -36.99 -22.96
N LEU A 105 -9.78 -37.39 -22.86
CA LEU A 105 -9.03 -37.54 -21.61
C LEU A 105 -7.83 -36.60 -21.58
N LYS A 106 -7.59 -35.92 -20.46
CA LYS A 106 -6.36 -35.17 -20.19
C LYS A 106 -5.44 -35.96 -19.27
N PHE A 107 -4.16 -36.02 -19.64
CA PHE A 107 -3.14 -36.76 -18.90
C PHE A 107 -2.20 -35.80 -18.19
N TYR A 108 -1.84 -36.17 -16.97
CA TYR A 108 -0.86 -35.48 -16.13
C TYR A 108 0.20 -36.49 -15.72
N SER A 109 1.47 -36.22 -16.02
CA SER A 109 2.60 -37.05 -15.57
C SER A 109 3.15 -36.50 -14.26
N VAL A 110 3.29 -37.38 -13.28
CA VAL A 110 3.94 -37.14 -11.99
C VAL A 110 5.34 -37.72 -12.06
N SER A 111 6.36 -36.85 -11.99
CA SER A 111 7.76 -37.27 -12.01
C SER A 111 8.20 -37.74 -10.62
N LEU A 112 8.65 -38.99 -10.54
CA LEU A 112 9.15 -39.59 -9.30
C LEU A 112 10.61 -39.15 -9.06
N PRO A 113 10.99 -38.72 -7.84
CA PRO A 113 12.35 -38.27 -7.55
C PRO A 113 13.38 -39.40 -7.61
N LYS A 114 12.96 -40.63 -7.30
CA LYS A 114 13.73 -41.86 -7.48
C LYS A 114 12.92 -42.79 -8.36
N GLY A 115 13.51 -43.25 -9.45
CA GLY A 115 12.89 -44.26 -10.33
C GLY A 115 12.53 -45.52 -9.56
N LEU A 116 11.38 -46.10 -9.88
CA LEU A 116 10.85 -47.28 -9.23
C LEU A 116 11.40 -48.53 -9.92
N ASN A 117 12.25 -49.31 -9.25
CA ASN A 117 12.76 -50.57 -9.80
C ASN A 117 11.68 -51.66 -9.73
N LYS A 118 11.93 -52.79 -10.40
CA LYS A 118 11.07 -53.96 -10.33
C LYS A 118 10.85 -54.42 -8.88
N GLY A 119 9.58 -54.50 -8.47
CA GLY A 119 9.14 -54.88 -7.12
C GLY A 119 9.19 -53.76 -6.08
N ASP A 120 9.73 -52.57 -6.42
CA ASP A 120 9.69 -51.42 -5.52
C ASP A 120 8.27 -50.84 -5.48
N SER A 121 7.89 -50.32 -4.32
CA SER A 121 6.60 -49.63 -4.14
C SER A 121 6.77 -48.24 -3.53
N LEU A 122 5.96 -47.29 -3.96
CA LEU A 122 5.94 -45.91 -3.49
C LEU A 122 4.51 -45.50 -3.15
N THR A 123 4.34 -44.76 -2.05
CA THR A 123 3.05 -44.15 -1.70
C THR A 123 3.17 -42.65 -1.83
N PHE A 124 2.23 -42.03 -2.54
CA PHE A 124 2.15 -40.58 -2.69
C PHE A 124 0.69 -40.13 -2.69
N ASP A 125 0.48 -38.88 -2.29
CA ASP A 125 -0.81 -38.23 -2.18
C ASP A 125 -0.99 -37.26 -3.35
N VAL A 126 -2.07 -37.43 -4.13
CA VAL A 126 -2.49 -36.51 -5.17
C VAL A 126 -3.62 -35.66 -4.62
N PHE A 127 -3.44 -34.34 -4.66
CA PHE A 127 -4.44 -33.36 -4.27
C PHE A 127 -4.88 -32.55 -5.49
N ALA A 128 -6.16 -32.64 -5.84
CA ALA A 128 -6.76 -31.93 -6.95
C ALA A 128 -7.94 -31.07 -6.47
N VAL A 129 -8.01 -29.84 -6.96
CA VAL A 129 -9.04 -28.86 -6.58
C VAL A 129 -9.79 -28.42 -7.83
N PHE A 130 -11.11 -28.53 -7.79
CA PHE A 130 -12.02 -28.19 -8.87
C PHE A 130 -12.99 -27.10 -8.45
N THR A 131 -13.28 -26.20 -9.38
CA THR A 131 -14.27 -25.13 -9.23
C THR A 131 -15.49 -25.44 -10.10
N HIS A 132 -16.65 -24.82 -9.85
CA HIS A 132 -17.83 -24.95 -10.72
C HIS A 132 -18.31 -26.37 -11.05
N LEU A 133 -17.87 -27.38 -10.27
CA LEU A 133 -18.21 -28.78 -10.50
C LEU A 133 -19.52 -29.19 -9.80
N LEU A 134 -19.97 -28.37 -8.85
CA LEU A 134 -21.28 -28.47 -8.21
C LEU A 134 -22.29 -27.66 -9.00
N SER A 135 -23.35 -28.32 -9.49
CA SER A 135 -24.43 -27.66 -10.24
C SER A 135 -25.69 -27.57 -9.38
N PRO A 136 -26.26 -26.38 -9.15
CA PRO A 136 -27.52 -26.26 -8.43
C PRO A 136 -28.65 -27.02 -9.15
N PHE A 137 -29.38 -27.85 -8.41
CA PHE A 137 -30.51 -28.62 -8.94
C PHE A 137 -31.63 -28.69 -7.88
N PRO A 138 -32.73 -27.94 -8.05
CA PRO A 138 -33.09 -27.13 -9.24
C PRO A 138 -32.20 -25.89 -9.43
N GLU A 139 -32.06 -25.44 -10.69
CA GLU A 139 -31.26 -24.25 -11.04
C GLU A 139 -31.84 -22.95 -10.47
N THR A 140 -33.16 -22.93 -10.24
CA THR A 140 -33.88 -21.78 -9.67
C THR A 140 -34.66 -22.20 -8.43
N ILE A 141 -34.56 -21.40 -7.37
CA ILE A 141 -35.21 -21.63 -6.08
C ILE A 141 -35.89 -20.36 -5.60
N THR A 142 -37.00 -20.46 -4.86
CA THR A 142 -37.56 -19.29 -4.18
C THR A 142 -36.76 -18.94 -2.94
N GLN A 143 -36.98 -17.74 -2.39
CA GLN A 143 -36.36 -17.30 -1.13
C GLN A 143 -36.54 -18.29 0.04
N ALA A 144 -37.58 -19.12 0.01
CA ALA A 144 -37.94 -20.06 1.07
C ALA A 144 -37.37 -21.45 0.92
N ASP A 145 -36.86 -21.76 -0.26
CA ASP A 145 -36.46 -23.10 -0.62
C ASP A 145 -35.02 -23.35 -0.16
N VAL A 146 -34.76 -24.62 0.12
CA VAL A 146 -33.42 -25.11 0.46
C VAL A 146 -32.61 -25.31 -0.82
N GLN A 147 -31.34 -24.95 -0.80
CA GLN A 147 -30.46 -25.17 -1.94
C GLN A 147 -29.98 -26.62 -1.97
N PHE A 148 -30.24 -27.30 -3.07
CA PHE A 148 -29.66 -28.60 -3.38
C PHE A 148 -28.71 -28.50 -4.56
N VAL A 149 -27.64 -29.27 -4.52
CA VAL A 149 -26.62 -29.31 -5.57
C VAL A 149 -26.39 -30.73 -6.06
N LEU A 150 -26.05 -30.84 -7.33
CA LEU A 150 -25.70 -32.06 -8.03
C LEU A 150 -24.18 -32.14 -8.18
N PHE A 151 -23.62 -33.28 -7.79
CA PHE A 151 -22.22 -33.63 -8.05
C PHE A 151 -22.17 -34.95 -8.84
N LEU A 152 -21.33 -34.98 -9.88
CA LEU A 152 -21.16 -36.11 -10.78
C LEU A 152 -19.69 -36.50 -10.84
N ASP A 153 -19.40 -37.77 -10.62
CA ASP A 153 -18.06 -38.33 -10.65
C ASP A 153 -18.09 -39.83 -10.97
N THR A 154 -16.95 -40.50 -10.93
CA THR A 154 -16.82 -41.94 -11.07
C THR A 154 -16.41 -42.59 -9.73
N ALA A 155 -17.03 -43.73 -9.39
CA ALA A 155 -16.68 -44.53 -8.21
C ALA A 155 -15.30 -45.17 -8.33
N TYR A 156 -14.92 -45.56 -9.54
CA TYR A 156 -13.57 -46.06 -9.84
C TYR A 156 -12.63 -44.89 -10.13
N ILE A 157 -11.38 -44.99 -9.67
CA ILE A 157 -10.36 -44.06 -10.11
C ILE A 157 -10.10 -44.30 -11.60
N LEU A 158 -10.15 -43.22 -12.39
CA LEU A 158 -9.85 -43.30 -13.80
C LEU A 158 -8.32 -43.33 -13.96
N SER A 159 -7.75 -44.52 -14.20
CA SER A 159 -6.31 -44.72 -14.37
C SER A 159 -6.00 -45.65 -15.54
N PRO A 160 -4.85 -45.50 -16.20
CA PRO A 160 -4.42 -46.41 -17.26
C PRO A 160 -3.84 -47.74 -16.71
N TYR A 161 -3.74 -47.83 -15.38
CA TYR A 161 -3.16 -48.94 -14.64
C TYR A 161 -4.25 -49.78 -13.98
N THR A 162 -3.95 -51.06 -13.76
CA THR A 162 -4.79 -51.96 -12.97
C THR A 162 -4.76 -51.57 -11.49
N VAL A 163 -5.91 -51.64 -10.83
CA VAL A 163 -6.05 -51.28 -9.41
C VAL A 163 -6.42 -52.51 -8.58
N LYS A 164 -5.53 -52.97 -7.70
CA LYS A 164 -5.75 -54.17 -6.86
C LYS A 164 -6.84 -53.91 -5.81
N VAL A 165 -6.76 -52.80 -5.07
CA VAL A 165 -7.78 -52.42 -4.07
C VAL A 165 -8.02 -50.91 -4.12
N GLN A 166 -9.28 -50.50 -4.14
CA GLN A 166 -9.63 -49.08 -4.03
C GLN A 166 -10.80 -48.82 -3.09
N SER A 167 -10.78 -47.67 -2.42
CA SER A 167 -11.86 -47.16 -1.60
C SER A 167 -12.15 -45.70 -1.92
N LEU A 168 -13.42 -45.30 -1.83
CA LEU A 168 -13.85 -43.92 -2.04
C LEU A 168 -14.66 -43.43 -0.84
N SER A 169 -14.29 -42.28 -0.27
CA SER A 169 -15.04 -41.59 0.78
C SER A 169 -15.48 -40.22 0.31
N VAL A 170 -16.78 -39.94 0.36
CA VAL A 170 -17.38 -38.66 -0.03
C VAL A 170 -17.93 -37.98 1.20
N LYS A 171 -17.43 -36.78 1.51
CA LYS A 171 -17.84 -35.97 2.66
C LYS A 171 -18.75 -34.85 2.20
N LEU A 172 -19.94 -34.79 2.79
CA LEU A 172 -20.98 -33.80 2.52
C LEU A 172 -21.02 -32.75 3.64
N PRO A 173 -21.57 -31.55 3.36
CA PRO A 173 -21.74 -30.50 4.37
C PRO A 173 -22.71 -30.94 5.47
N GLU A 174 -23.81 -31.58 5.08
CA GLU A 174 -24.87 -32.05 5.98
C GLU A 174 -25.27 -33.50 5.65
N ALA A 175 -25.95 -34.16 6.59
CA ALA A 175 -26.41 -35.54 6.42
C ALA A 175 -27.69 -35.67 5.57
N ARG A 176 -28.25 -34.56 5.06
CA ARG A 176 -29.47 -34.56 4.27
C ARG A 176 -29.17 -34.78 2.78
N ILE A 177 -29.45 -35.99 2.33
CA ILE A 177 -29.18 -36.47 0.97
C ILE A 177 -30.51 -36.81 0.30
N GLU A 178 -30.79 -36.19 -0.84
CA GLU A 178 -31.97 -36.51 -1.66
C GLU A 178 -31.71 -37.77 -2.50
N PHE A 179 -30.53 -37.85 -3.11
CA PHE A 179 -30.17 -38.99 -3.93
C PHE A 179 -28.66 -39.26 -3.89
N TYR A 180 -28.31 -40.53 -3.86
CA TYR A 180 -26.95 -41.01 -4.09
C TYR A 180 -27.02 -42.33 -4.87
N THR A 181 -26.07 -42.57 -5.76
CA THR A 181 -25.97 -43.87 -6.46
C THR A 181 -25.61 -44.96 -5.47
N LYS A 182 -26.42 -46.03 -5.38
CA LYS A 182 -26.11 -47.22 -4.57
C LYS A 182 -25.31 -48.21 -5.41
N LEU A 183 -24.08 -48.47 -5.00
CA LEU A 183 -23.21 -49.52 -5.56
C LEU A 183 -22.96 -50.60 -4.50
N GLU A 184 -22.32 -51.70 -4.89
CA GLU A 184 -21.89 -52.73 -3.95
C GLU A 184 -21.00 -52.13 -2.84
N ASN A 185 -21.18 -52.59 -1.60
CA ASN A 185 -20.44 -52.11 -0.42
C ASN A 185 -20.59 -50.62 -0.09
N THR A 186 -21.71 -49.98 -0.48
CA THR A 186 -21.98 -48.58 -0.07
C THR A 186 -22.38 -48.50 1.42
N LYS A 187 -21.68 -47.69 2.21
CA LYS A 187 -21.98 -47.42 3.63
C LYS A 187 -22.16 -45.94 3.87
N ILE A 188 -23.12 -45.55 4.71
CA ILE A 188 -23.37 -44.16 5.09
C ILE A 188 -23.09 -44.01 6.59
N HIS A 189 -22.30 -42.99 6.92
CA HIS A 189 -21.97 -42.62 8.29
C HIS A 189 -22.17 -41.10 8.45
N GLY A 190 -23.37 -40.69 8.89
CA GLY A 190 -23.70 -39.27 9.03
C GLY A 190 -23.67 -38.55 7.69
N SER A 191 -22.77 -37.56 7.54
CA SER A 191 -22.54 -36.82 6.29
C SER A 191 -21.44 -37.43 5.40
N GLU A 192 -20.91 -38.61 5.73
CA GLU A 192 -19.90 -39.30 4.94
C GLU A 192 -20.48 -40.57 4.26
N ILE A 193 -20.26 -40.70 2.95
CA ILE A 193 -20.66 -41.86 2.14
C ILE A 193 -19.39 -42.60 1.70
N LYS A 194 -19.30 -43.88 2.00
CA LYS A 194 -18.17 -44.74 1.63
C LYS A 194 -18.58 -45.76 0.59
N TYR A 195 -17.77 -45.88 -0.45
CA TYR A 195 -17.89 -46.85 -1.54
C TYR A 195 -16.70 -47.81 -1.51
N GLY A 196 -16.98 -49.09 -1.74
CA GLY A 196 -15.98 -50.14 -1.66
C GLY A 196 -15.67 -50.60 -0.23
N PRO A 197 -14.59 -51.37 -0.03
CA PRO A 197 -13.50 -51.59 -0.98
C PRO A 197 -13.95 -52.36 -2.22
N TYR A 198 -13.40 -51.99 -3.38
CA TYR A 198 -13.50 -52.75 -4.62
C TYR A 198 -12.15 -53.37 -4.94
N GLU A 199 -12.16 -54.61 -5.40
CA GLU A 199 -10.96 -55.39 -5.69
C GLU A 199 -10.79 -55.61 -7.20
N ASN A 200 -9.54 -55.61 -7.65
CA ASN A 200 -9.10 -55.94 -9.01
C ASN A 200 -9.88 -55.20 -10.12
N ALA A 201 -9.92 -53.87 -10.03
CA ALA A 201 -10.52 -53.05 -11.09
C ALA A 201 -9.57 -52.98 -12.31
N PRO A 202 -10.05 -53.32 -13.53
CA PRO A 202 -9.23 -53.23 -14.74
C PRO A 202 -8.85 -51.78 -15.08
N PRO A 203 -7.83 -51.58 -15.93
CA PRO A 203 -7.49 -50.28 -16.48
C PRO A 203 -8.72 -49.56 -17.06
N TYR A 204 -8.79 -48.24 -16.87
CA TYR A 204 -9.88 -47.39 -17.30
C TYR A 204 -11.27 -47.83 -16.77
N SER A 205 -11.34 -48.40 -15.57
CA SER A 205 -12.64 -48.69 -14.95
C SER A 205 -13.46 -47.41 -14.76
N PHE A 206 -14.75 -47.45 -15.12
CA PHE A 206 -15.65 -46.30 -15.03
C PHE A 206 -17.03 -46.72 -14.52
N ALA A 207 -17.50 -46.08 -13.45
CA ALA A 207 -18.87 -46.22 -12.98
C ALA A 207 -19.39 -44.90 -12.44
N LEU A 208 -20.37 -44.34 -13.14
CA LEU A 208 -20.92 -43.04 -12.82
C LEU A 208 -21.65 -43.06 -11.47
N ILE A 209 -21.23 -42.16 -10.58
CA ILE A 209 -21.90 -41.85 -9.33
C ILE A 209 -22.44 -40.43 -9.36
N ARG A 210 -23.61 -40.28 -8.78
CA ARG A 210 -24.33 -39.02 -8.70
C ARG A 210 -24.75 -38.79 -7.26
N PHE A 211 -24.54 -37.56 -6.78
CA PHE A 211 -24.99 -37.10 -5.47
C PHE A 211 -25.87 -35.88 -5.64
N HIS A 212 -27.01 -35.87 -4.96
CA HIS A 212 -27.92 -34.75 -4.87
C HIS A 212 -28.19 -34.52 -3.39
N PHE A 213 -27.70 -33.41 -2.85
CA PHE A 213 -27.65 -33.15 -1.41
C PHE A 213 -27.83 -31.67 -1.11
N GLU A 214 -28.25 -31.38 0.13
CA GLU A 214 -28.42 -30.01 0.61
C GLU A 214 -27.06 -29.33 0.79
N ASN A 215 -26.91 -28.13 0.22
CA ASN A 215 -25.71 -27.31 0.42
C ASN A 215 -26.07 -25.82 0.42
N ASN A 216 -26.29 -25.28 1.62
CA ASN A 216 -26.56 -23.87 1.85
C ASN A 216 -25.29 -23.05 2.17
N GLN A 217 -24.09 -23.63 1.98
CA GLN A 217 -22.87 -22.87 2.20
C GLN A 217 -22.77 -21.69 1.21
N PRO A 218 -22.01 -20.63 1.55
CA PRO A 218 -21.80 -19.51 0.63
C PRO A 218 -21.10 -19.96 -0.67
N PHE A 219 -21.63 -19.52 -1.82
CA PHE A 219 -21.01 -19.75 -3.14
C PHE A 219 -20.48 -18.43 -3.74
N PRO A 220 -19.53 -17.72 -3.09
CA PRO A 220 -18.98 -16.48 -3.62
C PRO A 220 -18.04 -16.77 -4.80
N VAL A 221 -18.43 -16.29 -5.99
CA VAL A 221 -17.61 -16.37 -7.21
C VAL A 221 -17.25 -14.96 -7.64
N ALA A 222 -15.97 -14.62 -7.59
CA ALA A 222 -15.44 -13.40 -8.19
C ALA A 222 -15.21 -13.66 -9.68
N GLN A 223 -16.09 -13.13 -10.53
CA GLN A 223 -15.92 -13.23 -11.99
C GLN A 223 -14.62 -12.56 -12.43
N GLU A 224 -14.31 -11.44 -11.77
CA GLU A 224 -13.04 -10.74 -11.91
C GLU A 224 -12.59 -10.21 -10.55
N LEU A 225 -11.30 -10.39 -10.27
CA LEU A 225 -10.60 -9.73 -9.18
C LEU A 225 -9.38 -9.00 -9.74
N VAL A 226 -9.38 -7.67 -9.64
CA VAL A 226 -8.19 -6.86 -9.92
C VAL A 226 -7.55 -6.48 -8.59
N ARG A 227 -6.36 -7.03 -8.34
CA ARG A 227 -5.56 -6.76 -7.16
C ARG A 227 -4.38 -5.89 -7.54
N GLU A 228 -4.37 -4.65 -7.07
CA GLU A 228 -3.28 -3.71 -7.26
C GLU A 228 -2.45 -3.60 -5.98
N ILE A 229 -1.14 -3.75 -6.11
CA ILE A 229 -0.16 -3.71 -5.03
C ILE A 229 0.83 -2.60 -5.37
N GLU A 230 0.69 -1.45 -4.72
CA GLU A 230 1.53 -0.29 -4.91
C GLU A 230 2.60 -0.22 -3.82
N VAL A 231 3.85 -0.34 -4.24
CA VAL A 231 5.01 -0.26 -3.34
C VAL A 231 5.45 1.20 -3.27
N SER A 232 5.58 1.76 -2.07
CA SER A 232 6.15 3.08 -1.83
C SER A 232 7.36 2.98 -0.90
N HIS A 233 8.54 3.36 -1.40
CA HIS A 233 9.76 3.40 -0.57
C HIS A 233 9.70 4.46 0.54
N TRP A 234 8.70 5.34 0.55
CA TRP A 234 8.45 6.26 1.65
C TRP A 234 7.91 5.56 2.92
N GLY A 235 7.46 4.30 2.84
CA GLY A 235 7.23 3.48 4.03
C GLY A 235 6.05 2.51 4.01
N SER A 236 5.29 2.42 2.91
CA SER A 236 4.08 1.58 2.85
C SER A 236 3.98 0.73 1.59
N VAL A 237 3.33 -0.42 1.72
CA VAL A 237 2.75 -1.16 0.59
C VAL A 237 1.24 -0.99 0.66
N GLN A 238 0.64 -0.40 -0.36
CA GLN A 238 -0.80 -0.18 -0.45
C GLN A 238 -1.41 -1.25 -1.34
N ILE A 239 -2.48 -1.88 -0.86
CA ILE A 239 -3.19 -2.91 -1.61
C ILE A 239 -4.61 -2.43 -1.85
N THR A 240 -5.04 -2.51 -3.10
CA THR A 240 -6.41 -2.21 -3.52
C THR A 240 -6.94 -3.38 -4.32
N GLU A 241 -8.04 -3.97 -3.88
CA GLU A 241 -8.65 -5.14 -4.50
C GLU A 241 -10.08 -4.81 -4.93
N HIS A 242 -10.32 -4.88 -6.24
CA HIS A 242 -11.62 -4.66 -6.86
C HIS A 242 -12.26 -6.02 -7.18
N TYR A 243 -13.40 -6.29 -6.55
CA TYR A 243 -14.17 -7.52 -6.70
C TYR A 243 -15.41 -7.26 -7.56
N ASN A 244 -15.59 -8.06 -8.61
CA ASN A 244 -16.88 -8.26 -9.25
C ASN A 244 -17.42 -9.64 -8.84
N LEU A 245 -18.28 -9.65 -7.83
CA LEU A 245 -18.73 -10.86 -7.13
C LEU A 245 -20.15 -11.25 -7.55
N VAL A 246 -20.37 -12.54 -7.77
CA VAL A 246 -21.69 -13.16 -7.96
C VAL A 246 -21.89 -14.29 -6.98
N ASN A 247 -23.12 -14.53 -6.52
CA ASN A 247 -23.46 -15.78 -5.83
C ASN A 247 -23.72 -16.88 -6.89
N GLY A 248 -22.84 -17.88 -6.93
CA GLY A 248 -22.89 -19.02 -7.86
C GLY A 248 -23.88 -20.13 -7.49
N GLY A 249 -24.65 -19.96 -6.41
CA GLY A 249 -25.71 -20.87 -6.00
C GLY A 249 -26.95 -20.86 -6.92
N ALA A 250 -28.01 -21.56 -6.50
CA ALA A 250 -29.26 -21.63 -7.24
C ALA A 250 -29.88 -20.23 -7.39
N GLN A 251 -30.29 -19.86 -8.60
CA GLN A 251 -30.81 -18.53 -8.89
C GLN A 251 -32.12 -18.27 -8.16
N ASN A 252 -32.25 -17.06 -7.59
CA ASN A 252 -33.49 -16.71 -6.91
C ASN A 252 -34.65 -16.52 -7.91
N LYS A 253 -35.78 -17.17 -7.62
CA LYS A 253 -37.03 -17.11 -8.38
C LYS A 253 -38.09 -16.37 -7.59
N GLY A 254 -38.73 -15.39 -8.25
CA GLY A 254 -39.79 -14.59 -7.66
C GLY A 254 -39.26 -13.32 -6.99
N GLY A 255 -40.13 -12.66 -6.21
CA GLY A 255 -39.77 -11.43 -5.50
C GLY A 255 -38.95 -11.69 -4.24
N PHE A 256 -38.12 -10.72 -3.87
CA PHE A 256 -37.46 -10.69 -2.56
C PHE A 256 -38.35 -10.00 -1.53
N SER A 257 -38.61 -10.68 -0.42
CA SER A 257 -39.32 -10.15 0.74
C SER A 257 -38.32 -9.89 1.87
N ARG A 258 -38.06 -8.60 2.15
CA ARG A 258 -37.21 -8.18 3.27
C ARG A 258 -37.80 -8.62 4.62
N PHE A 259 -39.13 -8.57 4.74
CA PHE A 259 -39.83 -9.00 5.96
C PHE A 259 -39.58 -10.49 6.24
N ASP A 260 -39.74 -11.36 5.25
CA ASP A 260 -39.54 -12.79 5.44
C ASP A 260 -38.07 -13.12 5.77
N TYR A 261 -37.13 -12.43 5.12
CA TYR A 261 -35.70 -12.58 5.40
C TYR A 261 -35.36 -12.20 6.83
N GLN A 262 -35.90 -11.08 7.34
CA GLN A 262 -35.62 -10.60 8.69
C GLN A 262 -36.36 -11.39 9.77
N ALA A 263 -37.60 -11.81 9.50
CA ALA A 263 -38.39 -12.57 10.45
C ALA A 263 -37.90 -14.01 10.62
N ARG A 264 -37.36 -14.62 9.56
CA ARG A 264 -36.93 -16.04 9.54
C ARG A 264 -35.65 -16.25 8.74
N PRO A 265 -34.51 -15.66 9.12
CA PRO A 265 -33.28 -15.66 8.31
C PRO A 265 -32.77 -17.07 8.00
N PHE A 266 -32.82 -17.99 8.97
CA PHE A 266 -32.36 -19.37 8.78
C PHE A 266 -33.24 -20.21 7.85
N ALA A 267 -34.51 -19.84 7.66
CA ALA A 267 -35.45 -20.61 6.82
C ALA A 267 -35.79 -19.90 5.50
N ARG A 268 -35.72 -18.56 5.46
CA ARG A 268 -36.08 -17.70 4.33
C ARG A 268 -34.88 -16.91 3.80
N GLY A 269 -33.68 -17.45 4.03
CA GLY A 269 -32.40 -16.83 3.67
C GLY A 269 -31.20 -17.79 3.77
N ALA A 270 -31.43 -19.09 3.91
CA ALA A 270 -30.37 -20.09 4.13
C ALA A 270 -29.34 -20.14 2.99
N SER A 271 -29.81 -20.04 1.74
CA SER A 271 -28.98 -20.09 0.53
C SER A 271 -28.26 -18.77 0.21
N ALA A 272 -28.55 -17.70 0.96
CA ALA A 272 -27.93 -16.41 0.79
C ALA A 272 -26.79 -16.22 1.79
N PHE A 273 -25.74 -15.51 1.39
CA PHE A 273 -24.70 -15.04 2.30
C PHE A 273 -24.77 -13.53 2.49
N SER A 274 -24.61 -13.08 3.73
CA SER A 274 -24.57 -11.65 4.08
C SER A 274 -23.21 -11.19 4.58
N LYS A 275 -22.29 -12.11 4.87
CA LYS A 275 -20.98 -11.85 5.44
C LYS A 275 -19.91 -12.52 4.60
N LEU A 276 -18.81 -11.81 4.37
CA LEU A 276 -17.57 -12.36 3.82
C LEU A 276 -16.45 -12.01 4.77
N VAL A 277 -15.54 -12.95 5.01
CA VAL A 277 -14.41 -12.76 5.93
C VAL A 277 -13.11 -12.81 5.13
N ALA A 278 -12.40 -11.69 5.12
CA ALA A 278 -11.06 -11.54 4.56
C ALA A 278 -10.00 -11.68 5.66
N LYS A 279 -9.08 -12.63 5.49
CA LYS A 279 -7.91 -12.79 6.36
C LYS A 279 -6.76 -11.95 5.82
N LEU A 280 -6.64 -10.74 6.34
CA LEU A 280 -5.61 -9.79 5.96
C LEU A 280 -4.30 -10.06 6.72
N PRO A 281 -3.15 -9.60 6.18
CA PRO A 281 -1.87 -9.71 6.88
C PRO A 281 -1.89 -9.02 8.27
N PRO A 282 -0.99 -9.41 9.20
CA PRO A 282 -0.85 -8.70 10.47
C PRO A 282 -0.45 -7.24 10.26
N ARG A 283 -0.77 -6.37 11.23
CA ARG A 283 -0.45 -4.93 11.21
C ARG A 283 -1.03 -4.16 10.02
N THR A 284 -2.07 -4.71 9.40
CA THR A 284 -2.87 -3.99 8.40
C THR A 284 -3.52 -2.76 9.03
N HIS A 285 -3.43 -1.62 8.35
CA HIS A 285 -3.99 -0.34 8.81
C HIS A 285 -4.61 0.43 7.64
N SER A 286 -5.32 1.53 7.94
CA SER A 286 -6.00 2.37 6.94
C SER A 286 -6.91 1.58 5.99
N VAL A 287 -7.66 0.63 6.55
CA VAL A 287 -8.59 -0.21 5.79
C VAL A 287 -9.80 0.61 5.37
N TYR A 288 -10.21 0.48 4.11
CA TYR A 288 -11.45 1.04 3.59
C TYR A 288 -12.23 -0.01 2.79
N TYR A 289 -13.55 0.10 2.87
CA TYR A 289 -14.50 -0.76 2.15
C TYR A 289 -15.54 0.12 1.46
N ARG A 290 -15.56 0.10 0.13
CA ARG A 290 -16.39 0.99 -0.69
C ARG A 290 -16.92 0.29 -1.92
N ASP A 291 -18.00 0.80 -2.48
CA ASP A 291 -18.47 0.46 -3.82
C ASP A 291 -18.41 1.69 -4.74
N GLU A 292 -19.00 1.57 -5.93
CA GLU A 292 -19.03 2.66 -6.92
C GLU A 292 -19.77 3.90 -6.41
N ILE A 293 -20.78 3.73 -5.54
CA ILE A 293 -21.60 4.83 -5.04
C ILE A 293 -21.11 5.41 -3.70
N GLY A 294 -20.09 4.80 -3.08
CA GLY A 294 -19.38 5.38 -1.95
C GLY A 294 -19.03 4.38 -0.87
N ASN A 295 -18.86 4.89 0.35
CA ASN A 295 -18.47 4.06 1.48
C ASN A 295 -19.57 3.07 1.89
N ILE A 296 -19.17 1.87 2.32
CA ILE A 296 -20.06 0.90 2.96
C ILE A 296 -19.63 0.79 4.42
N SER A 297 -20.50 1.22 5.34
CA SER A 297 -20.19 1.26 6.77
C SER A 297 -20.33 -0.07 7.49
N THR A 298 -20.91 -1.08 6.83
CA THR A 298 -21.19 -2.41 7.39
C THR A 298 -19.96 -3.31 7.24
N SER A 299 -18.92 -3.00 8.03
CA SER A 299 -17.68 -3.79 8.11
C SER A 299 -17.13 -3.80 9.53
N HIS A 300 -16.53 -4.92 9.94
CA HIS A 300 -15.90 -5.10 11.23
C HIS A 300 -14.46 -5.57 11.07
N LEU A 301 -13.53 -4.88 11.72
CA LEU A 301 -12.11 -5.21 11.67
C LEU A 301 -11.65 -5.71 13.05
N TRP A 302 -11.09 -6.91 13.10
CA TRP A 302 -10.50 -7.48 14.30
C TRP A 302 -9.02 -7.79 14.07
N GLY A 303 -8.14 -7.04 14.73
CA GLY A 303 -6.69 -7.19 14.60
C GLY A 303 -6.04 -7.71 15.88
N ASN A 304 -5.11 -8.66 15.72
CA ASN A 304 -4.15 -9.09 16.73
C ASN A 304 -2.73 -9.01 16.14
N LEU A 305 -1.69 -9.16 16.95
CA LEU A 305 -0.29 -9.16 16.48
C LEU A 305 0.01 -10.23 15.41
N ARG A 306 -0.80 -11.29 15.32
CA ARG A 306 -0.60 -12.42 14.40
C ARG A 306 -1.54 -12.45 13.20
N LYS A 307 -2.68 -11.76 13.26
CA LYS A 307 -3.71 -11.83 12.21
C LYS A 307 -4.61 -10.59 12.23
N THR A 308 -5.13 -10.23 11.08
CA THR A 308 -6.16 -9.20 10.95
C THR A 308 -7.32 -9.78 10.16
N ASP A 309 -8.49 -9.91 10.79
CA ASP A 309 -9.70 -10.40 10.15
C ASP A 309 -10.59 -9.19 9.82
N LEU A 310 -10.96 -9.04 8.56
CA LEU A 310 -11.93 -8.05 8.08
C LEU A 310 -13.20 -8.81 7.68
N GLU A 311 -14.28 -8.60 8.43
CA GLU A 311 -15.61 -9.04 8.06
C GLU A 311 -16.32 -7.90 7.33
N ILE A 312 -16.79 -8.18 6.11
CA ILE A 312 -17.56 -7.23 5.30
C ILE A 312 -18.96 -7.76 5.08
N GLU A 313 -19.93 -6.85 5.14
CA GLU A 313 -21.32 -7.13 4.79
C GLU A 313 -21.70 -6.28 3.57
N PRO A 314 -22.02 -6.89 2.42
CA PRO A 314 -22.53 -6.17 1.27
C PRO A 314 -23.84 -5.42 1.60
N ARG A 315 -24.20 -4.40 0.79
CA ARG A 315 -25.40 -3.57 1.02
C ARG A 315 -26.71 -4.37 1.09
N TYR A 316 -26.75 -5.54 0.47
CA TYR A 316 -27.88 -6.46 0.47
C TYR A 316 -27.38 -7.91 0.60
N PRO A 317 -28.21 -8.82 1.15
CA PRO A 317 -27.87 -10.23 1.19
C PRO A 317 -27.72 -10.79 -0.23
N MET A 318 -26.69 -11.60 -0.45
CA MET A 318 -26.38 -12.14 -1.77
C MET A 318 -27.13 -13.45 -1.99
N PHE A 319 -28.31 -13.39 -2.61
CA PHE A 319 -29.01 -14.57 -3.13
C PHE A 319 -28.40 -15.04 -4.46
N GLY A 320 -28.65 -16.31 -4.83
CA GLY A 320 -28.07 -16.88 -6.05
C GLY A 320 -28.41 -16.07 -7.30
N GLY A 321 -27.39 -15.83 -8.13
CA GLY A 321 -27.45 -14.99 -9.33
C GLY A 321 -27.29 -13.49 -9.07
N TRP A 322 -27.40 -13.00 -7.82
CA TRP A 322 -27.17 -11.58 -7.52
C TRP A 322 -25.69 -11.25 -7.64
N ARG A 323 -25.41 -10.03 -8.11
CA ARG A 323 -24.05 -9.52 -8.35
C ARG A 323 -23.80 -8.30 -7.48
N THR A 324 -22.56 -8.09 -7.07
CA THR A 324 -22.12 -6.88 -6.38
C THR A 324 -20.69 -6.57 -6.78
N SER A 325 -20.40 -5.29 -6.95
CA SER A 325 -19.04 -4.80 -7.18
C SER A 325 -18.60 -3.98 -5.99
N PHE A 326 -17.43 -4.28 -5.43
CA PHE A 326 -16.89 -3.52 -4.31
C PHE A 326 -15.36 -3.52 -4.33
N THR A 327 -14.79 -2.59 -3.58
CA THR A 327 -13.36 -2.42 -3.41
C THR A 327 -13.02 -2.51 -1.94
N ILE A 328 -12.05 -3.36 -1.61
CA ILE A 328 -11.35 -3.29 -0.32
C ILE A 328 -9.96 -2.73 -0.57
N GLY A 329 -9.51 -1.83 0.29
CA GLY A 329 -8.12 -1.39 0.24
C GLY A 329 -7.55 -1.20 1.63
N TYR A 330 -6.25 -1.40 1.74
CA TYR A 330 -5.56 -1.42 3.02
C TYR A 330 -4.06 -1.18 2.85
N SER A 331 -3.42 -0.68 3.91
CA SER A 331 -2.00 -0.36 3.95
C SER A 331 -1.23 -1.32 4.84
N LEU A 332 -0.04 -1.69 4.40
CA LEU A 332 0.89 -2.57 5.08
C LEU A 332 2.23 -1.85 5.31
N PRO A 333 2.90 -2.09 6.45
CA PRO A 333 4.23 -1.55 6.70
C PRO A 333 5.26 -2.16 5.73
N LEU A 334 6.04 -1.32 5.05
CA LEU A 334 6.96 -1.76 3.99
C LEU A 334 7.98 -2.81 4.45
N GLN A 335 8.51 -2.63 5.65
CA GLN A 335 9.56 -3.48 6.24
C GLN A 335 9.21 -4.96 6.37
N ASP A 336 7.90 -5.29 6.41
CA ASP A 336 7.43 -6.67 6.61
C ASP A 336 7.32 -7.42 5.26
N PHE A 337 7.34 -6.70 4.13
CA PHE A 337 7.07 -7.26 2.79
C PHE A 337 8.15 -6.94 1.75
N LEU A 338 8.99 -5.93 1.99
CA LEU A 338 10.09 -5.56 1.10
C LEU A 338 11.43 -5.97 1.70
N PHE A 339 12.17 -6.76 0.95
CA PHE A 339 13.46 -7.32 1.34
C PHE A 339 14.54 -6.95 0.33
N GLN A 340 15.81 -7.16 0.69
CA GLN A 340 16.95 -6.89 -0.18
C GLN A 340 17.83 -8.12 -0.26
N ASP A 341 18.20 -8.49 -1.49
CA ASP A 341 19.13 -9.60 -1.78
C ASP A 341 20.04 -9.24 -2.96
N GLN A 342 21.34 -9.47 -2.81
CA GLN A 342 22.36 -9.23 -3.85
C GLN A 342 22.26 -7.87 -4.60
N GLY A 343 21.89 -6.81 -3.88
CA GLY A 343 21.73 -5.46 -4.45
C GLY A 343 20.43 -5.23 -5.25
N LYS A 344 19.55 -6.24 -5.34
CA LYS A 344 18.16 -6.10 -5.79
C LYS A 344 17.23 -6.04 -4.58
N ARG A 345 16.10 -5.34 -4.73
CA ARG A 345 14.99 -5.40 -3.77
C ARG A 345 13.95 -6.36 -4.28
N PHE A 346 13.24 -7.02 -3.38
CA PHE A 346 12.12 -7.88 -3.76
C PHE A 346 10.94 -7.71 -2.82
N LEU A 347 9.76 -7.60 -3.43
CA LEU A 347 8.47 -7.68 -2.74
C LEU A 347 8.13 -9.16 -2.55
N ASN A 348 7.76 -9.57 -1.35
CA ASN A 348 7.30 -10.92 -1.05
C ASN A 348 5.91 -10.86 -0.42
N ILE A 349 4.87 -11.25 -1.17
CA ILE A 349 3.48 -11.12 -0.73
C ILE A 349 2.59 -12.21 -1.31
N SER A 350 1.45 -12.47 -0.67
CA SER A 350 0.43 -13.42 -1.14
C SER A 350 -0.07 -13.07 -2.54
N PHE A 351 -0.33 -14.06 -3.39
CA PHE A 351 -0.86 -13.87 -4.76
C PHE A 351 -2.39 -13.71 -4.80
N GLY A 352 -3.12 -14.62 -4.13
CA GLY A 352 -4.58 -14.75 -4.24
C GLY A 352 -5.39 -13.84 -3.31
N SER A 353 -6.71 -13.95 -3.37
CA SER A 353 -7.62 -13.17 -2.51
C SER A 353 -7.44 -13.53 -1.01
N PRO A 354 -7.52 -12.54 -0.11
CA PRO A 354 -7.64 -12.80 1.33
C PRO A 354 -9.03 -13.30 1.76
N ILE A 355 -10.07 -13.25 0.91
CA ILE A 355 -11.43 -13.70 1.25
C ILE A 355 -11.47 -15.24 1.31
N ASN A 356 -12.03 -15.79 2.39
CA ASN A 356 -12.12 -17.25 2.57
C ASN A 356 -13.08 -17.88 1.54
N GLU A 357 -12.67 -19.04 1.00
CA GLU A 357 -13.48 -19.89 0.11
C GLU A 357 -14.08 -19.15 -1.11
N VAL A 358 -13.48 -18.03 -1.55
CA VAL A 358 -13.85 -17.37 -2.81
C VAL A 358 -13.21 -18.10 -4.00
N VAL A 359 -14.03 -18.36 -5.02
CA VAL A 359 -13.56 -18.83 -6.33
C VAL A 359 -13.36 -17.60 -7.19
N VAL A 360 -12.21 -17.48 -7.85
CA VAL A 360 -11.92 -16.35 -8.74
C VAL A 360 -11.75 -16.86 -10.16
N ASP A 361 -12.63 -16.48 -11.07
CA ASP A 361 -12.57 -16.93 -12.46
C ASP A 361 -11.40 -16.28 -13.20
N ARG A 362 -11.21 -14.97 -13.01
CA ARG A 362 -10.10 -14.19 -13.55
C ARG A 362 -9.45 -13.32 -12.48
N LEU A 363 -8.19 -13.62 -12.15
CA LEU A 363 -7.38 -12.83 -11.23
C LEU A 363 -6.31 -12.05 -12.01
N ILE A 364 -6.31 -10.73 -11.84
CA ILE A 364 -5.30 -9.83 -12.39
C ILE A 364 -4.56 -9.19 -11.21
N VAL A 365 -3.29 -9.54 -11.03
CA VAL A 365 -2.40 -8.94 -10.02
C VAL A 365 -1.52 -7.91 -10.68
N ARG A 366 -1.63 -6.64 -10.26
CA ARG A 366 -0.82 -5.52 -10.73
C ARG A 366 0.15 -5.12 -9.62
N VAL A 367 1.45 -5.26 -9.86
CA VAL A 367 2.48 -4.79 -8.93
C VAL A 367 3.03 -3.48 -9.47
N VAL A 368 2.63 -2.37 -8.84
CA VAL A 368 3.08 -1.02 -9.18
C VAL A 368 4.36 -0.74 -8.42
N LEU A 369 5.46 -0.64 -9.16
CA LEU A 369 6.79 -0.38 -8.61
C LEU A 369 7.08 1.14 -8.62
N PRO A 370 7.94 1.62 -7.71
CA PRO A 370 8.36 3.02 -7.67
C PRO A 370 8.99 3.52 -8.98
N GLU A 371 8.81 4.80 -9.27
CA GLU A 371 9.42 5.43 -10.44
C GLU A 371 10.95 5.30 -10.39
N GLY A 372 11.58 4.93 -11.51
CA GLY A 372 13.03 4.66 -11.58
C GLY A 372 13.42 3.21 -11.22
N SER A 373 12.46 2.33 -10.93
CA SER A 373 12.71 0.89 -10.86
C SER A 373 13.06 0.30 -12.24
N SER A 374 14.04 -0.60 -12.26
CA SER A 374 14.55 -1.27 -13.47
C SER A 374 14.87 -2.75 -13.21
N ASP A 375 15.12 -3.55 -14.27
CA ASP A 375 15.56 -4.95 -14.17
C ASP A 375 14.64 -5.80 -13.26
N PHE A 376 13.35 -5.83 -13.62
CA PHE A 376 12.32 -6.54 -12.88
C PHE A 376 12.19 -8.01 -13.31
N SER A 377 12.06 -8.90 -12.33
CA SER A 377 11.82 -10.33 -12.55
C SER A 377 10.83 -10.87 -11.54
N VAL A 378 9.94 -11.76 -11.98
CA VAL A 378 8.88 -12.32 -11.15
C VAL A 378 9.13 -13.81 -10.91
N SER A 379 8.94 -14.25 -9.67
CA SER A 379 8.95 -15.66 -9.28
C SER A 379 7.56 -16.02 -8.74
N VAL A 380 6.85 -16.88 -9.48
CA VAL A 380 5.53 -17.42 -9.13
C VAL A 380 5.56 -18.94 -9.29
N PRO A 381 5.04 -19.72 -8.32
CA PRO A 381 5.14 -21.19 -8.32
C PRO A 381 4.18 -21.91 -9.27
N PHE A 382 3.48 -21.18 -10.15
CA PHE A 382 2.49 -21.74 -11.08
C PHE A 382 2.43 -20.96 -12.40
N SER A 383 1.84 -21.58 -13.43
CA SER A 383 1.65 -20.97 -14.75
C SER A 383 0.72 -19.76 -14.69
N HIS A 384 1.12 -18.69 -15.36
CA HIS A 384 0.43 -17.40 -15.43
C HIS A 384 0.82 -16.67 -16.72
N LYS A 385 -0.01 -15.72 -17.15
CA LYS A 385 0.34 -14.76 -18.22
C LYS A 385 0.97 -13.53 -17.56
N GLN A 386 1.99 -12.95 -18.19
CA GLN A 386 2.67 -11.75 -17.70
C GLN A 386 2.85 -10.72 -18.80
N TRP A 387 2.65 -9.45 -18.48
CA TRP A 387 3.03 -8.32 -19.32
C TRP A 387 3.38 -7.09 -18.46
N HIS A 388 3.82 -6.01 -19.12
CA HIS A 388 4.23 -4.79 -18.45
C HIS A 388 3.35 -3.62 -18.88
N GLU A 389 2.98 -2.79 -17.91
CA GLU A 389 2.22 -1.57 -18.08
C GLU A 389 2.93 -0.39 -17.41
N LYS A 390 2.39 0.81 -17.59
CA LYS A 390 2.89 2.02 -16.98
C LYS A 390 1.73 2.79 -16.35
N LYS A 391 1.86 3.14 -15.08
CA LYS A 391 0.86 3.90 -14.32
C LYS A 391 1.43 5.27 -14.00
N ILE A 392 0.65 6.33 -14.21
CA ILE A 392 1.00 7.68 -13.81
C ILE A 392 0.17 8.01 -12.57
N SER A 393 0.85 8.34 -11.48
CA SER A 393 0.25 8.73 -10.20
C SER A 393 0.69 10.15 -9.84
N HIS A 394 0.44 10.56 -8.59
CA HIS A 394 0.88 11.84 -8.07
C HIS A 394 2.41 11.91 -7.98
N LEU A 395 2.95 13.09 -8.31
CA LEU A 395 4.39 13.39 -8.28
C LEU A 395 5.26 12.55 -9.20
N ASP A 396 4.66 11.88 -10.19
CA ASP A 396 5.39 11.11 -11.19
C ASP A 396 5.71 11.97 -12.43
N ILE A 397 6.93 11.84 -12.98
CA ILE A 397 7.31 12.52 -14.23
C ILE A 397 7.26 11.54 -15.39
N ASP A 398 8.03 10.46 -15.29
CA ASP A 398 8.04 9.44 -16.33
C ASP A 398 6.87 8.49 -16.12
N GLY A 399 6.55 8.13 -14.88
CA GLY A 399 5.51 7.16 -14.52
C GLY A 399 6.08 5.85 -13.99
N ARG A 400 5.29 5.18 -13.14
CA ARG A 400 5.63 3.96 -12.42
C ARG A 400 5.52 2.71 -13.31
N PRO A 401 6.55 1.84 -13.36
CA PRO A 401 6.44 0.57 -14.06
C PRO A 401 5.51 -0.38 -13.30
N VAL A 402 4.64 -1.06 -14.02
CA VAL A 402 3.67 -2.02 -13.47
C VAL A 402 3.91 -3.39 -14.07
N VAL A 403 4.07 -4.38 -13.20
CA VAL A 403 4.14 -5.79 -13.61
C VAL A 403 2.76 -6.41 -13.43
N VAL A 404 2.17 -6.89 -14.52
CA VAL A 404 0.82 -7.45 -14.51
C VAL A 404 0.89 -8.96 -14.69
N LEU A 405 0.23 -9.68 -13.80
CA LEU A 405 0.14 -11.14 -13.77
C LEU A 405 -1.33 -11.54 -13.86
N GLU A 406 -1.68 -12.33 -14.86
CA GLU A 406 -3.04 -12.85 -15.03
C GLU A 406 -3.07 -14.37 -14.84
N LYS A 407 -4.03 -14.84 -14.04
CA LYS A 407 -4.32 -16.25 -13.88
C LYS A 407 -5.84 -16.48 -13.87
N GLU A 408 -6.24 -17.50 -14.61
CA GLU A 408 -7.63 -17.98 -14.65
C GLU A 408 -7.82 -19.11 -13.63
N ASN A 409 -9.06 -19.26 -13.18
CA ASN A 409 -9.52 -20.31 -12.27
C ASN A 409 -8.65 -20.43 -11.00
N VAL A 410 -8.73 -19.43 -10.12
CA VAL A 410 -7.94 -19.32 -8.89
C VAL A 410 -8.78 -19.71 -7.68
N VAL A 411 -8.18 -20.55 -6.84
CA VAL A 411 -8.72 -21.06 -5.57
C VAL A 411 -7.83 -20.65 -4.40
N PRO A 412 -8.28 -20.75 -3.13
CA PRO A 412 -7.50 -20.37 -1.96
C PRO A 412 -6.11 -21.02 -1.86
N GLU A 413 -5.91 -22.20 -2.44
CA GLU A 413 -4.61 -22.91 -2.44
C GLU A 413 -3.54 -22.23 -3.31
N HIS A 414 -3.94 -21.35 -4.23
CA HIS A 414 -3.03 -20.47 -4.96
C HIS A 414 -2.64 -19.22 -4.18
N ASN A 415 -3.18 -19.02 -2.97
CA ASN A 415 -2.82 -17.90 -2.11
C ASN A 415 -1.47 -18.11 -1.42
N GLN A 416 -0.45 -18.38 -2.24
CA GLN A 416 0.93 -18.56 -1.85
C GLN A 416 1.69 -17.24 -2.02
N HIS A 417 2.85 -17.14 -1.37
CA HIS A 417 3.71 -15.98 -1.54
C HIS A 417 4.39 -16.02 -2.90
N PHE A 418 4.38 -14.90 -3.61
CA PHE A 418 5.12 -14.69 -4.85
C PHE A 418 6.09 -13.52 -4.67
N GLN A 419 7.13 -13.49 -5.52
CA GLN A 419 8.22 -12.53 -5.38
C GLN A 419 8.39 -11.70 -6.64
N VAL A 420 8.55 -10.38 -6.47
CA VAL A 420 8.88 -9.45 -7.57
C VAL A 420 10.18 -8.74 -7.22
N TYR A 421 11.23 -9.05 -7.96
CA TYR A 421 12.55 -8.45 -7.82
C TYR A 421 12.66 -7.22 -8.72
N TYR A 422 13.38 -6.20 -8.27
CA TYR A 422 13.69 -5.00 -9.05
C TYR A 422 14.94 -4.29 -8.50
N LYS A 423 15.59 -3.49 -9.35
CA LYS A 423 16.65 -2.56 -8.96
C LYS A 423 16.10 -1.15 -8.82
N PHE A 424 16.45 -0.48 -7.73
CA PHE A 424 16.05 0.90 -7.48
C PHE A 424 17.19 1.69 -6.85
N ASN A 425 17.50 2.85 -7.43
CA ASN A 425 18.48 3.77 -6.85
C ASN A 425 17.79 4.69 -5.83
N SER A 426 18.22 4.64 -4.57
CA SER A 426 17.66 5.46 -3.48
C SER A 426 17.74 6.97 -3.74
N ILE A 427 18.72 7.44 -4.51
CA ILE A 427 18.83 8.87 -4.87
C ILE A 427 17.61 9.33 -5.68
N SER A 428 16.97 8.43 -6.44
CA SER A 428 15.79 8.74 -7.24
C SER A 428 14.60 9.21 -6.39
N MET A 429 14.54 8.87 -5.09
CA MET A 429 13.51 9.37 -4.18
C MET A 429 13.57 10.89 -3.99
N LEU A 430 14.74 11.52 -4.20
CA LEU A 430 14.88 12.98 -4.11
C LEU A 430 14.20 13.70 -5.28
N ARG A 431 13.83 13.00 -6.36
CA ARG A 431 13.13 13.58 -7.51
C ARG A 431 11.80 14.21 -7.10
N GLU A 432 11.01 13.53 -6.26
CA GLU A 432 9.68 14.00 -5.85
C GLU A 432 9.76 15.31 -5.01
N PRO A 433 10.59 15.43 -3.94
CA PRO A 433 10.76 16.70 -3.24
C PRO A 433 11.37 17.80 -4.10
N ILE A 434 12.37 17.50 -4.94
CA ILE A 434 13.00 18.48 -5.83
C ILE A 434 11.97 19.05 -6.81
N MET A 435 11.04 18.24 -7.31
CA MET A 435 9.97 18.71 -8.19
C MET A 435 9.07 19.75 -7.50
N LEU A 436 8.69 19.51 -6.24
CA LEU A 436 7.92 20.48 -5.45
C LEU A 436 8.71 21.76 -5.19
N ILE A 437 9.97 21.62 -4.76
CA ILE A 437 10.88 22.77 -4.52
C ILE A 437 11.01 23.61 -5.80
N PHE A 438 11.22 22.96 -6.95
CA PHE A 438 11.33 23.63 -8.24
C PHE A 438 10.03 24.34 -8.62
N GLY A 439 8.87 23.71 -8.41
CA GLY A 439 7.57 24.34 -8.66
C GLY A 439 7.37 25.63 -7.85
N PHE A 440 7.64 25.60 -6.54
CA PHE A 440 7.57 26.80 -5.70
C PHE A 440 8.65 27.82 -6.06
N PHE A 441 9.86 27.39 -6.39
CA PHE A 441 10.94 28.27 -6.83
C PHE A 441 10.54 29.06 -8.08
N VAL A 442 9.96 28.39 -9.09
CA VAL A 442 9.48 29.05 -10.31
C VAL A 442 8.36 30.06 -10.00
N LEU A 443 7.45 29.74 -9.06
CA LEU A 443 6.42 30.67 -8.61
C LEU A 443 7.05 31.94 -8.01
N PHE A 444 8.01 31.81 -7.08
CA PHE A 444 8.67 32.97 -6.47
C PHE A 444 9.49 33.77 -7.47
N VAL A 445 10.24 33.12 -8.36
CA VAL A 445 10.97 33.80 -9.44
C VAL A 445 10.00 34.56 -10.34
N SER A 446 8.84 33.98 -10.68
CA SER A 446 7.81 34.66 -11.48
C SER A 446 7.26 35.89 -10.76
N CYS A 447 7.02 35.80 -9.44
CA CYS A 447 6.64 36.96 -8.64
C CYS A 447 7.71 38.04 -8.61
N ILE A 448 8.99 37.68 -8.44
CA ILE A 448 10.12 38.64 -8.47
C ILE A 448 10.18 39.33 -9.84
N ILE A 449 10.13 38.57 -10.93
CA ILE A 449 10.13 39.12 -12.29
C ILE A 449 8.93 40.06 -12.46
N TYR A 450 7.74 39.66 -12.02
CA TYR A 450 6.54 40.49 -12.09
C TYR A 450 6.69 41.81 -11.32
N MET A 451 7.21 41.77 -10.09
CA MET A 451 7.42 42.95 -9.25
C MET A 451 8.52 43.87 -9.75
N HIS A 452 9.55 43.32 -10.40
CA HIS A 452 10.66 44.09 -10.99
C HIS A 452 10.37 44.54 -12.44
N SER A 453 9.30 44.04 -13.06
CA SER A 453 8.92 44.44 -14.41
C SER A 453 8.15 45.76 -14.36
N ASP A 454 8.82 46.84 -14.76
CA ASP A 454 8.19 48.14 -14.95
C ASP A 454 7.25 48.11 -16.16
N MET A 455 5.95 47.91 -15.92
CA MET A 455 4.89 47.96 -16.94
C MET A 455 4.29 49.37 -17.10
N SER A 456 4.99 50.43 -16.70
CA SER A 456 4.49 51.80 -16.86
C SER A 456 4.41 52.22 -18.33
N ILE A 457 3.26 52.79 -18.72
CA ILE A 457 3.00 53.23 -20.10
C ILE A 457 3.63 54.59 -20.40
N SER A 458 3.73 55.49 -19.40
CA SER A 458 4.32 56.81 -19.54
C SER A 458 5.23 57.14 -18.36
N LYS A 459 6.53 57.27 -18.63
CA LYS A 459 7.56 57.66 -17.65
C LYS A 459 7.65 59.17 -17.43
N SER A 460 6.82 59.95 -18.11
CA SER A 460 6.75 61.42 -17.97
C SER A 460 5.52 61.89 -17.18
N SER A 461 4.68 60.97 -16.70
CA SER A 461 3.53 61.33 -15.86
C SER A 461 4.00 61.96 -14.54
N PRO A 462 3.34 63.04 -14.07
CA PRO A 462 3.62 63.63 -12.76
C PRO A 462 3.58 62.60 -11.61
N SER A 463 2.73 61.58 -11.69
CA SER A 463 2.64 60.52 -10.69
C SER A 463 3.85 59.58 -10.67
N TYR A 464 4.48 59.32 -11.83
CA TYR A 464 5.67 58.47 -11.93
C TYR A 464 6.91 59.21 -11.40
N LEU A 465 7.07 60.49 -11.79
CA LEU A 465 8.13 61.33 -11.26
C LEU A 465 8.01 61.54 -9.75
N ALA A 466 6.78 61.67 -9.24
CA ALA A 466 6.54 61.76 -7.80
C ALA A 466 6.95 60.49 -7.06
N LYS A 467 6.70 59.32 -7.63
CA LYS A 467 7.14 58.04 -7.06
C LYS A 467 8.67 57.90 -7.06
N LEU A 468 9.32 58.24 -8.18
CA LEU A 468 10.78 58.16 -8.29
C LEU A 468 11.48 59.06 -7.26
N GLN A 469 11.02 60.31 -7.15
CA GLN A 469 11.56 61.27 -6.19
C GLN A 469 11.26 60.82 -4.74
N TRP A 470 10.15 60.13 -4.47
CA TRP A 470 9.85 59.55 -3.16
C TRP A 470 10.79 58.40 -2.82
N ASP A 471 11.09 57.52 -3.77
CA ASP A 471 12.05 56.42 -3.61
C ASP A 471 13.47 56.97 -3.33
N GLU A 472 13.86 58.07 -3.97
CA GLU A 472 15.10 58.80 -3.67
C GLU A 472 15.11 59.38 -2.24
N VAL A 473 14.01 60.01 -1.81
CA VAL A 473 13.85 60.55 -0.45
C VAL A 473 13.92 59.43 0.60
N GLN A 474 13.24 58.31 0.37
CA GLN A 474 13.27 57.12 1.24
C GLN A 474 14.68 56.54 1.37
N THR A 475 15.43 56.45 0.26
CA THR A 475 16.83 56.01 0.29
C THR A 475 17.70 56.92 1.16
N VAL A 476 17.48 58.23 1.08
CA VAL A 476 18.23 59.21 1.90
C VAL A 476 17.81 59.17 3.36
N ILE A 477 16.53 58.97 3.67
CA ILE A 477 16.04 58.76 5.05
C ILE A 477 16.71 57.53 5.67
N GLN A 478 16.80 56.42 4.92
CA GLN A 478 17.47 55.21 5.39
C GLN A 478 18.98 55.44 5.63
N GLN A 479 19.63 56.28 4.83
CA GLN A 479 21.02 56.69 5.09
C GLN A 479 21.14 57.54 6.36
N VAL A 480 20.19 58.45 6.62
CA VAL A 480 20.14 59.25 7.86
C VAL A 480 19.98 58.34 9.10
N GLN A 481 19.06 57.38 9.06
CA GLN A 481 18.89 56.39 10.14
C GLN A 481 20.17 55.59 10.39
N ASN A 482 20.83 55.12 9.32
CA ASN A 482 22.10 54.43 9.42
C ASN A 482 23.19 55.28 10.10
N ILE A 483 23.25 56.58 9.81
CA ILE A 483 24.19 57.51 10.47
C ILE A 483 23.84 57.68 11.96
N ILE A 484 22.57 57.85 12.29
CA ILE A 484 22.12 58.03 13.68
C ILE A 484 22.38 56.78 14.51
N ASN A 485 22.11 55.59 13.96
CA ASN A 485 22.47 54.32 14.58
C ASN A 485 23.98 54.22 14.84
N ARG A 486 24.82 54.69 13.91
CA ARG A 486 26.28 54.78 14.14
C ARG A 486 26.62 55.75 15.28
N CYS A 487 25.97 56.91 15.36
CA CYS A 487 26.15 57.84 16.49
C CYS A 487 25.78 57.18 17.83
N LEU A 488 24.65 56.48 17.91
CA LEU A 488 24.23 55.75 19.10
C LEU A 488 25.25 54.67 19.52
N THR A 489 25.83 53.92 18.57
CA THR A 489 26.90 52.96 18.91
C THR A 489 28.16 53.64 19.47
N ILE A 490 28.46 54.88 19.05
CA ILE A 490 29.57 55.66 19.62
C ILE A 490 29.20 56.17 21.02
N HIS A 491 27.95 56.57 21.25
CA HIS A 491 27.44 56.93 22.57
C HIS A 491 27.57 55.76 23.57
N ASP A 492 27.25 54.54 23.15
CA ASP A 492 27.42 53.35 23.97
C ASP A 492 28.89 53.04 24.29
N LYS A 493 29.79 53.27 23.33
CA LYS A 493 31.25 53.16 23.57
C LYS A 493 31.74 54.21 24.57
N LEU A 494 31.20 55.43 24.53
CA LEU A 494 31.50 56.48 25.51
C LEU A 494 31.01 56.10 26.90
N ASP A 495 29.79 55.58 27.04
CA ASP A 495 29.26 55.08 28.31
C ASP A 495 30.06 53.87 28.83
N ALA A 496 30.49 52.95 27.95
CA ALA A 496 31.36 51.83 28.30
C ALA A 496 32.73 52.31 28.83
N SER A 497 33.30 53.35 28.22
CA SER A 497 34.58 53.93 28.69
C SER A 497 34.50 54.50 30.10
N LEU A 498 33.32 54.98 30.53
CA LEU A 498 33.08 55.45 31.90
C LEU A 498 32.95 54.28 32.88
N ARG A 499 32.35 53.16 32.45
CA ARG A 499 32.32 51.93 33.26
C ARG A 499 33.71 51.35 33.42
N ASP A 500 34.52 51.32 32.37
CA ASP A 500 35.92 50.89 32.45
C ASP A 500 36.74 51.81 33.37
N LEU A 501 36.55 53.14 33.27
CA LEU A 501 37.16 54.09 34.21
C LEU A 501 36.82 53.76 35.67
N SER A 502 35.57 53.38 35.94
CA SER A 502 35.16 52.99 37.30
C SER A 502 35.84 51.71 37.81
N ARG A 503 36.23 50.81 36.90
CA ARG A 503 36.86 49.52 37.20
C ARG A 503 38.39 49.61 37.28
N THR A 504 39.02 50.36 36.39
CA THR A 504 40.48 50.41 36.24
C THR A 504 41.11 51.66 36.84
N GLY A 505 40.36 52.75 37.01
CA GLY A 505 40.85 54.04 37.46
C GLY A 505 41.72 54.78 36.42
N ASP A 506 41.84 54.29 35.19
CA ASP A 506 42.67 54.88 34.14
C ASP A 506 41.97 56.06 33.45
N VAL A 507 42.28 57.26 33.95
CA VAL A 507 41.76 58.53 33.41
C VAL A 507 42.28 58.83 31.99
N GLN A 508 43.51 58.41 31.65
CA GLN A 508 44.12 58.75 30.36
C GLN A 508 43.50 57.94 29.22
N ALA A 509 43.25 56.65 29.45
CA ALA A 509 42.52 55.80 28.51
C ALA A 509 41.10 56.34 28.24
N CYS A 510 40.40 56.81 29.29
CA CYS A 510 39.06 57.39 29.17
C CYS A 510 39.06 58.71 28.37
N LYS A 511 40.06 59.58 28.59
CA LYS A 511 40.25 60.83 27.80
C LYS A 511 40.58 60.53 26.33
N ALA A 512 41.39 59.51 26.05
CA ALA A 512 41.71 59.08 24.69
C ALA A 512 40.48 58.53 23.96
N ALA A 513 39.67 57.70 24.62
CA ALA A 513 38.42 57.16 24.08
C ALA A 513 37.43 58.28 23.72
N ARG A 514 37.30 59.30 24.57
CA ARG A 514 36.48 60.48 24.27
C ARG A 514 37.00 61.25 23.05
N LYS A 515 38.31 61.50 22.96
CA LYS A 515 38.88 62.23 21.82
C LYS A 515 38.64 61.49 20.49
N ALA A 516 38.70 60.16 20.50
CA ALA A 516 38.39 59.33 19.33
C ALA A 516 36.89 59.36 18.97
N ALA A 517 36.01 59.31 19.98
CA ALA A 517 34.57 59.45 19.80
C ALA A 517 34.18 60.83 19.23
N ASP A 518 34.76 61.92 19.78
CA ASP A 518 34.52 63.28 19.30
C ASP A 518 34.96 63.49 17.84
N ALA A 519 36.05 62.84 17.41
CA ALA A 519 36.49 62.86 16.02
C ALA A 519 35.48 62.16 15.10
N SER A 520 35.04 60.95 15.49
CA SER A 520 34.08 60.14 14.72
C SER A 520 32.70 60.82 14.62
N LEU A 521 32.20 61.40 15.73
CA LEU A 521 30.92 62.11 15.75
C LEU A 521 30.96 63.40 14.90
N LYS A 522 32.11 64.08 14.80
CA LYS A 522 32.27 65.23 13.91
C LYS A 522 32.21 64.84 12.43
N GLU A 523 32.78 63.69 12.06
CA GLU A 523 32.70 63.17 10.69
C GLU A 523 31.26 62.79 10.34
N LEU A 524 30.58 62.02 11.20
CA LEU A 524 29.17 61.66 11.01
C LEU A 524 28.24 62.88 10.96
N SER A 525 28.50 63.91 11.78
CA SER A 525 27.74 65.17 11.73
C SER A 525 27.91 65.91 10.39
N LYS A 526 29.08 65.79 9.73
CA LYS A 526 29.31 66.38 8.41
C LYS A 526 28.55 65.61 7.33
N GLU A 527 28.56 64.28 7.38
CA GLU A 527 27.78 63.43 6.47
C GLU A 527 26.29 63.70 6.63
N LEU A 528 25.79 63.74 7.87
CA LEU A 528 24.39 64.00 8.20
C LEU A 528 23.91 65.36 7.65
N LYS A 529 24.73 66.41 7.78
CA LYS A 529 24.41 67.74 7.21
C LYS A 529 24.24 67.71 5.69
N SER A 530 25.04 66.91 4.99
CA SER A 530 24.92 66.80 3.53
C SER A 530 23.60 66.13 3.13
N LEU A 531 23.19 65.07 3.84
CA LEU A 531 21.92 64.39 3.61
C LEU A 531 20.71 65.26 3.99
N LEU A 532 20.80 66.01 5.09
CA LEU A 532 19.75 66.96 5.49
C LEU A 532 19.57 68.07 4.44
N SER A 533 20.66 68.58 3.86
CA SER A 533 20.56 69.59 2.80
C SER A 533 19.86 69.07 1.54
N PHE A 534 20.03 67.78 1.23
CA PHE A 534 19.30 67.11 0.15
C PHE A 534 17.79 67.01 0.50
N LEU A 535 17.45 66.53 1.69
CA LEU A 535 16.06 66.41 2.15
C LEU A 535 15.34 67.76 2.20
N GLN A 536 16.03 68.83 2.61
CA GLN A 536 15.49 70.20 2.62
C GLN A 536 15.18 70.74 1.22
N SER A 537 15.92 70.27 0.20
CA SER A 537 15.68 70.65 -1.20
C SER A 537 14.57 69.85 -1.88
N ALA A 538 14.18 68.71 -1.31
CA ALA A 538 13.18 67.80 -1.88
C ALA A 538 11.76 68.17 -1.42
N GLN A 539 10.90 68.60 -2.36
CA GLN A 539 9.50 68.98 -2.09
C GLN A 539 8.64 67.85 -1.52
N GLN A 540 9.05 66.59 -1.70
CA GLN A 540 8.30 65.45 -1.19
C GLN A 540 8.64 65.09 0.25
N ALA A 541 9.83 65.48 0.72
CA ALA A 541 10.21 65.27 2.10
C ALA A 541 9.47 66.20 3.09
N THR A 542 8.65 67.15 2.63
CA THR A 542 8.06 68.21 3.47
C THR A 542 7.25 67.70 4.67
N GLN A 543 6.62 66.52 4.57
CA GLN A 543 5.87 65.93 5.69
C GLN A 543 6.76 65.19 6.71
N ILE A 544 7.90 64.64 6.28
CA ILE A 544 8.79 63.81 7.11
C ILE A 544 9.98 64.61 7.65
N LEU A 545 10.44 65.61 6.89
CA LEU A 545 11.54 66.50 7.22
C LEU A 545 11.48 67.07 8.65
N PRO A 546 10.35 67.59 9.18
CA PRO A 546 10.33 68.11 10.56
C PRO A 546 10.64 67.04 11.61
N LYS A 547 10.27 65.78 11.36
CA LYS A 547 10.55 64.65 12.26
C LYS A 547 12.01 64.20 12.17
N VAL A 548 12.58 64.20 10.97
CA VAL A 548 14.01 63.95 10.77
C VAL A 548 14.85 65.05 11.42
N GLU A 549 14.47 66.32 11.28
CA GLU A 549 15.15 67.45 11.93
C GLU A 549 15.01 67.40 13.46
N GLU A 550 13.84 67.02 13.98
CA GLU A 550 13.62 66.78 15.40
C GLU A 550 14.55 65.66 15.91
N LEU A 551 14.61 64.53 15.20
CA LEU A 551 15.49 63.42 15.55
C LEU A 551 16.97 63.83 15.59
N VAL A 552 17.44 64.57 14.58
CA VAL A 552 18.83 65.05 14.53
C VAL A 552 19.10 66.06 15.66
N ALA A 553 18.14 66.91 16.00
CA ALA A 553 18.28 67.84 17.12
C ALA A 553 18.35 67.10 18.47
N LYS A 554 17.54 66.06 18.66
CA LYS A 554 17.52 65.23 19.87
C LYS A 554 18.80 64.39 20.01
N GLU A 555 19.29 63.81 18.92
CA GLU A 555 20.57 63.10 18.89
C GLU A 555 21.72 64.03 19.29
N ARG A 556 21.71 65.28 18.81
CA ARG A 556 22.71 66.29 19.17
C ARG A 556 22.62 66.73 20.64
N ASP A 557 21.42 66.95 21.19
CA ASP A 557 21.25 67.21 22.64
C ASP A 557 21.75 66.01 23.45
N LEU A 558 21.43 64.78 23.02
CA LEU A 558 21.93 63.56 23.65
C LEU A 558 23.47 63.50 23.64
N GLN A 559 24.10 63.80 22.50
CA GLN A 559 25.55 63.88 22.37
C GLN A 559 26.16 64.90 23.35
N GLU A 560 25.62 66.11 23.40
CA GLU A 560 26.10 67.17 24.29
C GLU A 560 26.00 66.77 25.77
N ARG A 561 24.88 66.16 26.17
CA ARG A 561 24.66 65.68 27.54
C ARG A 561 25.61 64.54 27.90
N LEU A 562 25.87 63.62 26.99
CA LEU A 562 26.83 62.53 27.19
C LEU A 562 28.26 63.05 27.34
N VAL A 563 28.65 64.05 26.56
CA VAL A 563 29.96 64.70 26.67
C VAL A 563 30.10 65.42 28.02
N VAL A 564 29.06 66.12 28.48
CA VAL A 564 29.04 66.78 29.80
C VAL A 564 29.11 65.76 30.94
N LYS A 565 28.36 64.66 30.84
CA LYS A 565 28.47 63.52 31.79
C LYS A 565 29.89 62.97 31.81
N HIS A 566 30.48 62.72 30.65
CA HIS A 566 31.84 62.19 30.54
C HIS A 566 32.88 63.13 31.18
N MET A 567 32.80 64.42 30.89
CA MET A 567 33.62 65.47 31.53
C MET A 567 33.50 65.47 33.05
N THR A 568 32.27 65.44 33.55
CA THR A 568 31.98 65.54 34.99
C THR A 568 32.50 64.32 35.73
N VAL A 569 32.31 63.11 35.18
CA VAL A 569 32.82 61.87 35.78
C VAL A 569 34.35 61.89 35.79
N VAL A 570 34.99 62.22 34.66
CA VAL A 570 36.45 62.26 34.55
C VAL A 570 37.07 63.27 35.54
N ASP A 571 36.52 64.49 35.63
CA ASP A 571 36.98 65.51 36.59
C ASP A 571 36.81 65.05 38.05
N CYS A 572 35.74 64.29 38.34
CA CYS A 572 35.53 63.76 39.67
C CYS A 572 36.55 62.67 40.05
N TYR A 573 36.95 61.82 39.11
CA TYR A 573 38.01 60.82 39.30
C TYR A 573 39.39 61.50 39.46
N GLU A 574 39.68 62.57 38.72
CA GLU A 574 40.93 63.35 38.88
C GLU A 574 41.03 64.02 40.26
N LYS A 575 39.90 64.48 40.81
CA LYS A 575 39.80 65.09 42.13
C LYS A 575 39.59 64.09 43.28
N LYS A 576 39.57 62.77 43.00
CA LYS A 576 39.41 61.67 43.97
C LYS A 576 38.13 61.76 44.82
N PHE A 577 37.01 62.19 44.23
CA PHE A 577 35.72 62.17 44.93
C PHE A 577 35.23 60.73 45.16
N GLY A 578 34.44 60.51 46.22
CA GLY A 578 33.86 59.20 46.51
C GLY A 578 32.74 58.84 45.54
N GLY A 579 32.56 57.55 45.19
CA GLY A 579 31.60 57.10 44.18
C GLY A 579 30.18 57.65 44.34
N ARG A 580 29.68 57.75 45.58
CA ARG A 580 28.35 58.30 45.91
C ARG A 580 28.22 59.79 45.59
N GLU A 581 29.32 60.55 45.69
CA GLU A 581 29.34 61.98 45.31
C GLU A 581 29.38 62.16 43.79
N ILE A 582 30.05 61.26 43.07
CA ILE A 582 30.08 61.24 41.60
C ILE A 582 28.68 60.95 41.05
N GLU A 583 28.00 59.93 41.60
CA GLU A 583 26.64 59.57 41.23
C GLU A 583 25.66 60.74 41.46
N ASN A 584 25.73 61.41 42.62
CA ASN A 584 24.88 62.57 42.91
C ASN A 584 25.08 63.74 41.95
N ARG A 585 26.33 63.99 41.50
CA ARG A 585 26.63 65.07 40.54
C ARG A 585 26.17 64.77 39.12
N VAL A 586 26.11 63.49 38.76
CA VAL A 586 25.76 63.04 37.40
C VAL A 586 24.29 62.63 37.29
N ALA A 587 23.60 62.37 38.39
CA ALA A 587 22.22 61.88 38.43
C ALA A 587 21.24 62.69 37.54
N SER A 588 21.29 64.02 37.60
CA SER A 588 20.45 64.88 36.77
C SER A 588 20.76 64.76 35.26
N GLN A 589 22.04 64.66 34.89
CA GLN A 589 22.45 64.45 33.49
C GLN A 589 22.08 63.03 33.03
N GLN A 590 22.24 62.03 33.89
CA GLN A 590 21.88 60.64 33.59
C GLN A 590 20.39 60.47 33.32
N GLN A 591 19.52 61.08 34.14
CA GLN A 591 18.08 61.06 33.92
C GLN A 591 17.72 61.69 32.57
N ARG A 592 18.33 62.84 32.24
CA ARG A 592 18.09 63.51 30.95
C ARG A 592 18.59 62.72 29.75
N ILE A 593 19.73 62.05 29.87
CA ILE A 593 20.27 61.15 28.85
C ILE A 593 19.31 59.97 28.61
N THR A 594 18.77 59.37 29.68
CA THR A 594 17.80 58.28 29.55
C THR A 594 16.51 58.73 28.85
N THR A 595 15.99 59.92 29.18
CA THR A 595 14.80 60.46 28.47
C THR A 595 15.11 60.76 27.00
N LEU A 596 16.27 61.34 26.71
CA LEU A 596 16.65 61.68 25.32
C LEU A 596 16.92 60.44 24.48
N ARG A 597 17.48 59.37 25.06
CA ARG A 597 17.62 58.09 24.36
C ARG A 597 16.26 57.52 23.98
N GLN A 598 15.30 57.51 24.92
CA GLN A 598 13.94 57.06 24.63
C GLN A 598 13.29 57.91 23.53
N GLU A 599 13.39 59.25 23.61
CA GLU A 599 12.83 60.15 22.59
C GLU A 599 13.47 59.94 21.20
N VAL A 600 14.77 59.61 21.14
CA VAL A 600 15.48 59.28 19.90
C VAL A 600 15.03 57.93 19.35
N ASP A 601 14.89 56.92 20.20
CA ASP A 601 14.42 55.58 19.81
C ASP A 601 12.97 55.63 19.29
N ASP A 602 12.08 56.35 19.98
CA ASP A 602 10.68 56.55 19.56
C ASP A 602 10.59 57.27 18.19
N LEU A 603 11.48 58.24 17.94
CA LEU A 603 11.54 58.95 16.66
C LEU A 603 12.15 58.09 15.53
N LEU A 604 13.09 57.21 15.84
CA LEU A 604 13.62 56.25 14.87
C LEU A 604 12.55 55.25 14.45
N GLU A 605 11.80 54.70 15.40
CA GLU A 605 10.67 53.78 15.14
C GLU A 605 9.59 54.47 14.29
N PHE A 606 9.22 55.72 14.64
CA PHE A 606 8.27 56.49 13.85
C PHE A 606 8.73 56.73 12.40
N ILE A 607 10.02 56.95 12.17
CA ILE A 607 10.57 57.17 10.82
C ILE A 607 10.69 55.84 10.04
N ASP A 608 10.92 54.71 10.72
CA ASP A 608 10.95 53.37 10.10
C ASP A 608 9.56 52.92 9.61
N GLU A 609 8.47 53.41 10.23
CA GLU A 609 7.10 53.08 9.83
C GLU A 609 6.61 53.86 8.58
N ILE A 610 7.34 54.88 8.13
CA ILE A 610 6.95 55.78 7.02
C ILE A 610 7.64 55.38 5.72
#